data_AF-A0A327J7S9-F1
#
_entry.id   AF-A0A327J7S9-F1
#
_cell.length_a   1.000
_cell.length_b   1.000
_cell.length_c   1.000
_cell.angle_alpha   90.00
_cell.angle_beta   90.00
_cell.angle_gamma   90.00
#
_symmetry.space_group_name_H-M   'P 1'
#
loop_
_entity.id
_entity.type
_entity.pdbx_description
1 polymer ?
#
loop_
_entity_poly.entity_id
_entity_poly.type
_entity_poly.pdbx_seq_one_letter_code
_entity_poly.pdbx_strand_id
1 'polypeptide(L)'
;MNVSAINAVRTNGYTQTAKSPIVRNAQADIKPELKYSALDQMSALGRSQVKPRNHSLAVSFTGWAPEAHNKETIEKMASIIKNPKVQKIAVSGHTSPDGDSFGTTFAMANLINQATGKKVDVFVFGDRFPKHYDYLNTNPDVNVIVHKPGKPEQATEAANKYGKYDLAISCDCSETKLMAPDYRKGVFNKANYNFKIDHHPYKEEFNEKYGKVFNNRFARTANLIDDSLPAAAEIAMQFVEPLGLKPENLRKEAKDAMYTGMLTDTGCFKYAKDAITFEDAALLMKAGVQNREVNLNALGNTPKVVLAAEKLALDKIQYSDSGKVAYFIEDADIKAAKKACKAEGYAQEGKDAVKNVCGRLPELEGVEVGFKVAEFGGAAAISIRSRSHDVSEIAKKYNGGGHKNAAAFQIPKNGRTTEEVVKELVKELDAELAAKDAPKAATPKTEAKVA
;
A
#
# COMPACT_ATOMS: atom_id res chain seq x y z
N MET A 1 22.45 -8.34 0.48
CA MET A 1 23.64 -8.85 1.19
C MET A 1 24.44 -9.65 0.19
N ASN A 2 25.64 -9.20 -0.16
CA ASN A 2 26.57 -9.98 -0.97
C ASN A 2 27.38 -10.87 -0.04
N VAL A 3 27.38 -12.16 -0.32
CA VAL A 3 28.07 -13.19 0.46
C VAL A 3 29.56 -13.14 0.09
N SER A 4 30.30 -12.29 0.77
CA SER A 4 31.77 -12.32 0.75
C SER A 4 32.33 -11.52 1.93
N ALA A 5 32.17 -12.06 3.14
CA ALA A 5 32.96 -11.65 4.29
C ALA A 5 33.07 -12.81 5.29
N ILE A 6 33.70 -13.90 4.86
CA ILE A 6 34.37 -14.81 5.77
C ILE A 6 35.85 -14.49 5.64
N ASN A 7 36.34 -13.68 6.58
CA ASN A 7 37.67 -13.82 7.14
C ASN A 7 37.64 -13.17 8.52
N ALA A 8 37.49 -14.02 9.52
CA ALA A 8 37.69 -13.67 10.90
C ALA A 8 39.17 -13.36 11.12
N VAL A 9 39.48 -12.16 11.57
CA VAL A 9 40.69 -11.89 12.34
C VAL A 9 40.25 -11.28 13.66
N ARG A 10 40.29 -12.11 14.70
CA ARG A 10 40.28 -11.66 16.09
C ARG A 10 41.55 -10.84 16.32
N THR A 11 41.43 -9.60 16.79
CA THR A 11 42.40 -9.02 17.70
C THR A 11 41.73 -8.01 18.62
N ASN A 12 42.03 -8.14 19.91
CA ASN A 12 41.60 -7.30 21.01
C ASN A 12 41.96 -5.83 20.80
N GLY A 13 41.19 -4.96 21.47
CA GLY A 13 41.31 -3.51 21.33
C GLY A 13 42.67 -2.94 21.70
N TYR A 14 42.99 -1.82 21.07
CA TYR A 14 43.69 -0.67 21.66
C TYR A 14 43.54 0.52 20.68
N THR A 15 43.17 1.66 21.24
CA THR A 15 43.27 2.98 20.63
C THR A 15 44.72 3.29 20.26
N GLN A 16 45.00 3.69 19.01
CA GLN A 16 45.93 4.79 18.69
C GLN A 16 45.96 5.13 17.20
N THR A 17 46.07 6.43 16.96
CA THR A 17 46.36 7.12 15.71
C THR A 17 47.73 6.76 15.15
N ALA A 18 47.84 6.47 13.85
CA ALA A 18 49.12 6.47 13.14
C ALA A 18 48.97 7.02 11.71
N LYS A 19 49.72 8.11 11.45
CA LYS A 19 50.06 8.61 10.12
C LYS A 19 51.00 7.59 9.46
N SER A 20 50.79 7.27 8.19
CA SER A 20 51.78 6.54 7.38
C SER A 20 52.28 7.42 6.23
N PRO A 21 53.60 7.64 6.10
CA PRO A 21 54.23 8.29 4.97
C PRO A 21 54.53 7.27 3.85
N ILE A 22 54.78 7.79 2.63
CA ILE A 22 55.31 7.09 1.43
C ILE A 22 54.22 6.68 0.42
N VAL A 23 53.77 7.68 -0.35
CA VAL A 23 53.51 7.52 -1.79
C VAL A 23 54.45 8.52 -2.49
N ARG A 24 55.54 8.01 -3.08
CA ARG A 24 56.39 8.75 -4.02
C ARG A 24 56.54 7.90 -5.28
N ASN A 25 56.62 8.62 -6.40
CA ASN A 25 56.85 8.19 -7.79
C ASN A 25 55.52 7.94 -8.56
N ALA A 26 55.21 8.61 -9.66
CA ALA A 26 55.97 9.55 -10.48
C ALA A 26 55.00 10.52 -11.19
N GLN A 27 55.27 11.81 -11.04
CA GLN A 27 54.85 12.84 -11.99
C GLN A 27 56.07 13.13 -12.85
N ALA A 28 56.04 12.70 -14.10
CA ALA A 28 56.79 13.35 -15.17
C ALA A 28 55.99 13.13 -16.46
N ASP A 29 55.79 14.24 -17.15
CA ASP A 29 55.30 14.38 -18.52
C ASP A 29 53.78 14.46 -18.75
N ILE A 30 53.44 15.60 -19.40
CA ILE A 30 52.17 16.03 -20.01
C ILE A 30 51.28 16.94 -19.11
N LYS A 31 51.45 18.25 -19.31
CA LYS A 31 50.35 19.24 -19.41
C LYS A 31 50.20 19.58 -20.90
N PRO A 32 48.98 19.80 -21.45
CA PRO A 32 48.12 20.88 -20.97
C PRO A 32 46.63 20.52 -20.75
N GLU A 33 46.05 21.29 -19.82
CA GLU A 33 44.62 21.64 -19.67
C GLU A 33 43.58 20.53 -19.44
N LEU A 34 43.49 20.06 -18.19
CA LEU A 34 42.21 19.64 -17.62
C LEU A 34 41.63 20.80 -16.81
N LYS A 35 40.57 21.43 -17.34
CA LYS A 35 39.70 22.33 -16.57
C LYS A 35 38.95 21.49 -15.53
N TYR A 36 39.39 21.58 -14.29
CA TYR A 36 38.67 21.01 -13.15
C TYR A 36 37.31 21.71 -12.98
N SER A 37 36.27 20.92 -12.74
CA SER A 37 34.94 21.45 -12.45
C SER A 37 34.90 22.00 -11.02
N ALA A 38 33.95 22.89 -10.72
CA ALA A 38 33.82 23.53 -9.41
C ALA A 38 33.74 22.54 -8.22
N LEU A 39 33.37 21.27 -8.46
CA LEU A 39 33.33 20.22 -7.43
C LEU A 39 34.72 19.83 -6.91
N ASP A 40 35.76 19.87 -7.75
CA ASP A 40 37.11 19.44 -7.37
C ASP A 40 37.80 20.46 -6.45
N GLN A 41 37.42 21.74 -6.56
CA GLN A 41 37.89 22.81 -5.65
C GLN A 41 37.19 22.77 -4.29
N MET A 42 35.99 22.17 -4.20
CA MET A 42 35.22 22.10 -2.95
C MET A 42 35.68 20.98 -2.01
N SER A 43 36.36 19.94 -2.51
CA SER A 43 36.83 18.82 -1.67
C SER A 43 38.13 19.14 -0.90
N ALA A 44 38.88 20.18 -1.30
CA ALA A 44 40.19 20.51 -0.73
C ALA A 44 40.17 21.60 0.37
N LEU A 45 39.02 22.21 0.67
CA LEU A 45 38.90 23.25 1.70
C LEU A 45 38.22 22.72 2.97
N GLY A 46 38.97 21.91 3.71
CA GLY A 46 38.68 21.64 5.10
C GLY A 46 38.75 22.91 5.95
N ARG A 47 37.70 23.13 6.74
CA ARG A 47 37.68 23.96 7.96
C ARG A 47 37.94 25.46 7.76
N SER A 48 36.94 26.20 7.27
CA SER A 48 36.77 27.59 7.69
C SER A 48 35.56 27.69 8.63
N GLN A 49 35.77 28.35 9.77
CA GLN A 49 34.71 28.74 10.69
C GLN A 49 33.87 29.85 10.04
N VAL A 50 32.93 29.46 9.18
CA VAL A 50 31.80 30.32 8.83
C VAL A 50 30.60 29.71 9.51
N LYS A 51 30.13 30.32 10.61
CA LYS A 51 28.77 30.04 11.11
C LYS A 51 27.84 30.26 9.92
N PRO A 52 27.15 29.22 9.40
CA PRO A 52 26.13 29.46 8.41
C PRO A 52 25.14 30.43 9.04
N ARG A 53 24.78 31.50 8.34
CA ARG A 53 23.53 32.19 8.68
C ARG A 53 22.46 31.13 8.52
N ASN A 54 21.95 30.64 9.66
CA ASN A 54 20.76 29.80 9.72
C ASN A 54 19.59 30.65 9.19
N HIS A 55 19.46 30.76 7.88
CA HIS A 55 18.14 30.65 7.32
C HIS A 55 17.79 29.17 7.51
N SER A 56 17.27 28.84 8.69
CA SER A 56 16.39 27.69 8.76
C SER A 56 15.34 27.97 7.70
N LEU A 57 15.41 27.29 6.56
CA LEU A 57 14.21 26.95 5.83
C LEU A 57 13.33 26.32 6.90
N ALA A 58 12.41 27.11 7.45
CA ALA A 58 11.37 26.60 8.31
C ALA A 58 10.49 25.79 7.36
N VAL A 59 10.90 24.55 7.12
CA VAL A 59 10.07 23.56 6.45
C VAL A 59 8.96 23.32 7.46
N SER A 60 7.82 23.95 7.19
CA SER A 60 6.58 23.74 7.91
C SER A 60 6.10 22.35 7.55
N PHE A 61 6.49 21.35 8.32
CA PHE A 61 5.93 20.01 8.23
C PHE A 61 4.51 20.07 8.76
N THR A 62 3.52 20.05 7.87
CA THR A 62 2.12 20.09 8.28
C THR A 62 1.63 18.77 8.86
N GLY A 63 2.38 17.67 8.74
CA GLY A 63 1.91 16.28 8.93
C GLY A 63 1.12 15.92 10.21
N TRP A 64 1.21 16.71 11.28
CA TRP A 64 0.41 16.51 12.49
C TRP A 64 -0.86 17.37 12.55
N ALA A 65 -0.86 18.46 11.80
CA ALA A 65 -1.99 19.34 11.56
C ALA A 65 -2.76 18.90 10.30
N PRO A 66 -4.06 19.19 10.21
CA PRO A 66 -4.78 18.97 8.97
C PRO A 66 -4.23 19.79 7.81
N GLU A 67 -4.17 19.17 6.65
CA GLU A 67 -4.03 19.88 5.38
C GLU A 67 -5.24 20.79 5.16
N ALA A 68 -5.02 21.90 4.43
CA ALA A 68 -6.02 22.96 4.31
C ALA A 68 -7.37 22.46 3.77
N HIS A 69 -7.36 21.54 2.79
CA HIS A 69 -8.59 20.96 2.22
C HIS A 69 -9.26 19.92 3.12
N ASN A 70 -8.53 19.32 4.06
CA ASN A 70 -9.06 18.33 5.01
C ASN A 70 -9.55 18.96 6.31
N LYS A 71 -9.02 20.15 6.66
CA LYS A 71 -9.16 20.79 7.97
C LYS A 71 -10.59 20.84 8.49
N GLU A 72 -11.53 21.41 7.75
CA GLU A 72 -12.91 21.57 8.20
C GLU A 72 -13.57 20.21 8.53
N THR A 73 -13.33 19.22 7.67
CA THR A 73 -13.90 17.86 7.85
C THR A 73 -13.27 17.17 9.06
N ILE A 74 -11.95 17.26 9.22
CA ILE A 74 -11.24 16.67 10.37
C ILE A 74 -11.67 17.34 11.68
N GLU A 75 -11.76 18.67 11.72
CA GLU A 75 -12.21 19.40 12.91
C GLU A 75 -13.64 19.01 13.30
N LYS A 76 -14.54 18.89 12.32
CA LYS A 76 -15.90 18.36 12.54
C LYS A 76 -15.87 16.95 13.11
N MET A 77 -15.12 16.03 12.51
CA MET A 77 -15.01 14.64 13.00
C MET A 77 -14.42 14.59 14.42
N ALA A 78 -13.36 15.33 14.69
CA ALA A 78 -12.72 15.42 16.00
C ALA A 78 -13.66 15.98 17.07
N SER A 79 -14.50 16.97 16.73
CA SER A 79 -15.52 17.51 17.65
C SER A 79 -16.55 16.44 18.09
N ILE A 80 -16.97 15.58 17.16
CA ILE A 80 -17.91 14.49 17.42
C ILE A 80 -17.24 13.38 18.23
N ILE A 81 -16.00 13.01 17.90
CA ILE A 81 -15.20 12.02 18.65
C ILE A 81 -15.08 12.43 20.13
N LYS A 82 -14.76 13.70 20.38
CA LYS A 82 -14.59 14.25 21.73
C LYS A 82 -15.91 14.48 22.46
N ASN A 83 -17.05 14.40 21.79
CA ASN A 83 -18.35 14.61 22.42
C ASN A 83 -18.59 13.58 23.55
N PRO A 84 -18.89 14.00 24.79
CA PRO A 84 -19.17 13.09 25.90
C PRO A 84 -20.37 12.17 25.69
N LYS A 85 -21.28 12.49 24.75
CA LYS A 85 -22.41 11.60 24.41
C LYS A 85 -22.03 10.45 23.49
N VAL A 86 -20.88 10.50 22.82
CA VAL A 86 -20.36 9.42 21.99
C VAL A 86 -19.55 8.50 22.89
N GLN A 87 -20.05 7.31 23.21
CA GLN A 87 -19.38 6.40 24.15
C GLN A 87 -18.98 5.09 23.48
N LYS A 88 -19.89 4.48 22.71
CA LYS A 88 -19.62 3.21 22.04
C LYS A 88 -19.12 3.47 20.61
N ILE A 89 -17.84 3.17 20.36
CA ILE A 89 -17.16 3.50 19.10
C ILE A 89 -16.70 2.22 18.40
N ALA A 90 -17.05 2.09 17.12
CA ALA A 90 -16.58 1.04 16.24
C ALA A 90 -15.65 1.62 15.17
N VAL A 91 -14.55 0.93 14.86
CA VAL A 91 -13.67 1.24 13.73
C VAL A 91 -13.45 -0.03 12.92
N SER A 92 -13.44 0.07 11.60
CA SER A 92 -13.23 -1.08 10.70
C SER A 92 -12.53 -0.67 9.41
N GLY A 93 -11.66 -1.56 8.92
CA GLY A 93 -11.16 -1.54 7.54
C GLY A 93 -12.13 -2.20 6.54
N HIS A 94 -11.63 -2.54 5.36
CA HIS A 94 -12.35 -3.37 4.39
C HIS A 94 -12.17 -4.89 4.63
N THR A 95 -12.97 -5.72 3.97
CA THR A 95 -13.04 -7.19 4.18
C THR A 95 -11.87 -8.01 3.65
N SER A 96 -11.01 -7.41 2.83
CA SER A 96 -9.75 -8.02 2.40
C SER A 96 -8.56 -7.17 2.86
N PRO A 97 -8.44 -6.91 4.17
CA PRO A 97 -7.58 -5.87 4.73
C PRO A 97 -6.12 -6.09 4.37
N ASP A 98 -5.47 -5.03 3.88
CA ASP A 98 -4.03 -4.92 3.71
C ASP A 98 -3.43 -4.06 4.85
N GLY A 99 -2.16 -3.70 4.73
CA GLY A 99 -1.46 -2.95 5.76
C GLY A 99 -1.95 -1.53 5.96
N ASP A 100 -2.51 -0.87 4.94
CA ASP A 100 -3.11 0.45 5.11
C ASP A 100 -4.47 0.37 5.80
N SER A 101 -5.28 -0.63 5.42
CA SER A 101 -6.54 -0.90 6.11
C SER A 101 -6.33 -1.21 7.59
N PHE A 102 -5.35 -2.07 7.93
CA PHE A 102 -4.98 -2.32 9.32
C PHE A 102 -4.38 -1.08 9.98
N GLY A 103 -3.42 -0.43 9.32
CA GLY A 103 -2.70 0.74 9.83
C GLY A 103 -3.64 1.89 10.18
N THR A 104 -4.49 2.30 9.26
CA THR A 104 -5.47 3.37 9.46
C THR A 104 -6.51 3.00 10.53
N THR A 105 -7.00 1.77 10.55
CA THR A 105 -7.97 1.30 11.54
C THR A 105 -7.39 1.35 12.96
N PHE A 106 -6.19 0.80 13.17
CA PHE A 106 -5.54 0.78 14.48
C PHE A 106 -5.02 2.16 14.89
N ALA A 107 -4.57 2.98 13.95
CA ALA A 107 -4.19 4.36 14.21
C ALA A 107 -5.38 5.15 14.75
N MET A 108 -6.52 5.14 14.04
CA MET A 108 -7.73 5.85 14.48
C MET A 108 -8.25 5.33 15.82
N ALA A 109 -8.28 4.01 16.02
CA ALA A 109 -8.73 3.44 17.29
C ALA A 109 -7.85 3.90 18.48
N ASN A 110 -6.52 3.87 18.33
CA ASN A 110 -5.60 4.30 19.37
C ASN A 110 -5.63 5.82 19.58
N LEU A 111 -5.75 6.63 18.53
CA LEU A 111 -5.90 8.08 18.65
C LEU A 111 -7.19 8.46 19.40
N ILE A 112 -8.31 7.84 19.04
CA ILE A 112 -9.61 8.07 19.71
C ILE A 112 -9.53 7.66 21.17
N ASN A 113 -8.98 6.47 21.45
CA ASN A 113 -8.79 5.99 22.81
C ASN A 113 -7.92 6.95 23.62
N GLN A 114 -6.77 7.35 23.10
CA GLN A 114 -5.84 8.24 23.80
C GLN A 114 -6.43 9.64 24.03
N ALA A 115 -7.20 10.18 23.08
CA ALA A 115 -7.79 11.51 23.19
C ALA A 115 -9.00 11.57 24.12
N THR A 116 -9.70 10.45 24.32
CA THR A 116 -11.01 10.44 25.01
C THR A 116 -11.08 9.53 26.23
N GLY A 117 -10.12 8.62 26.40
CA GLY A 117 -10.15 7.55 27.39
C GLY A 117 -11.19 6.44 27.12
N LYS A 118 -11.93 6.51 26.01
CA LYS A 118 -12.99 5.55 25.67
C LYS A 118 -12.39 4.28 25.09
N LYS A 119 -13.01 3.14 25.40
CA LYS A 119 -12.70 1.88 24.71
C LYS A 119 -13.21 1.92 23.27
N VAL A 120 -12.48 1.31 22.37
CA VAL A 120 -12.82 1.28 20.95
C VAL A 120 -12.90 -0.17 20.46
N ASP A 121 -14.01 -0.54 19.84
CA ASP A 121 -14.17 -1.84 19.21
C ASP A 121 -13.61 -1.78 17.78
N VAL A 122 -12.57 -2.57 17.49
CA VAL A 122 -11.96 -2.69 16.17
C VAL A 122 -12.45 -3.96 15.50
N PHE A 123 -13.18 -3.83 14.40
CA PHE A 123 -13.69 -4.96 13.63
C PHE A 123 -12.66 -5.37 12.57
N VAL A 124 -12.16 -6.61 12.71
CA VAL A 124 -11.22 -7.22 11.77
C VAL A 124 -11.92 -8.36 11.04
N PHE A 125 -11.95 -8.30 9.72
CA PHE A 125 -12.71 -9.25 8.93
C PHE A 125 -11.86 -10.45 8.50
N GLY A 126 -12.28 -11.65 8.89
CA GLY A 126 -11.58 -12.88 8.57
C GLY A 126 -11.88 -14.01 9.56
N ASP A 127 -11.22 -15.14 9.38
CA ASP A 127 -11.32 -16.29 10.29
C ASP A 127 -10.52 -16.10 11.59
N ARG A 128 -9.53 -15.20 11.59
CA ARG A 128 -8.62 -14.92 12.71
C ARG A 128 -7.94 -13.56 12.53
N PHE A 129 -7.35 -13.03 13.60
CA PHE A 129 -6.45 -11.89 13.51
C PHE A 129 -5.10 -12.32 12.88
N PRO A 130 -4.53 -11.58 11.90
CA PRO A 130 -3.23 -11.91 11.32
C PRO A 130 -2.10 -11.65 12.31
N LYS A 131 -1.35 -12.71 12.67
CA LYS A 131 -0.31 -12.65 13.71
C LYS A 131 0.78 -11.62 13.44
N HIS A 132 1.07 -11.36 12.17
CA HIS A 132 2.10 -10.38 11.79
C HIS A 132 1.71 -8.94 12.18
N TYR A 133 0.43 -8.66 12.45
CA TYR A 133 -0.06 -7.39 13.01
C TYR A 133 -0.25 -7.39 14.53
N ASP A 134 0.19 -8.43 15.27
CA ASP A 134 0.03 -8.50 16.73
C ASP A 134 0.64 -7.27 17.44
N TYR A 135 1.70 -6.68 16.87
CA TYR A 135 2.34 -5.47 17.39
C TYR A 135 1.45 -4.23 17.39
N LEU A 136 0.42 -4.18 16.52
CA LEU A 136 -0.57 -3.09 16.49
C LEU A 136 -1.64 -3.26 17.58
N ASN A 137 -1.81 -4.49 18.09
CA ASN A 137 -2.87 -4.87 19.01
C ASN A 137 -2.33 -5.15 20.43
N THR A 138 -1.65 -4.16 21.01
CA THR A 138 -1.09 -4.24 22.37
C THR A 138 -1.77 -3.31 23.38
N ASN A 139 -2.69 -2.45 22.92
CA ASN A 139 -3.49 -1.59 23.78
C ASN A 139 -4.74 -2.33 24.31
N PRO A 140 -4.87 -2.56 25.63
CA PRO A 140 -6.00 -3.32 26.19
C PRO A 140 -7.36 -2.60 26.10
N ASP A 141 -7.37 -1.29 25.83
CA ASP A 141 -8.61 -0.52 25.63
C ASP A 141 -9.06 -0.46 24.17
N VAL A 142 -8.29 -1.06 23.26
CA VAL A 142 -8.70 -1.37 21.88
C VAL A 142 -9.14 -2.83 21.84
N ASN A 143 -10.44 -3.04 21.77
CA ASN A 143 -11.03 -4.38 21.76
C ASN A 143 -11.15 -4.89 20.32
N VAL A 144 -10.31 -5.86 19.95
CA VAL A 144 -10.36 -6.47 18.61
C VAL A 144 -11.45 -7.52 18.53
N ILE A 145 -12.43 -7.27 17.65
CA ILE A 145 -13.51 -8.17 17.30
C ILE A 145 -13.18 -8.80 15.95
N VAL A 146 -12.66 -10.03 15.97
CA VAL A 146 -12.50 -10.82 14.75
C VAL A 146 -13.88 -11.29 14.29
N HIS A 147 -14.26 -10.90 13.08
CA HIS A 147 -15.56 -11.22 12.52
C HIS A 147 -15.43 -11.86 11.14
N LYS A 148 -15.95 -13.07 11.00
CA LYS A 148 -16.08 -13.72 9.70
C LYS A 148 -17.30 -13.16 8.96
N PRO A 149 -17.14 -12.47 7.83
CA PRO A 149 -18.26 -11.88 7.10
C PRO A 149 -19.37 -12.89 6.80
N GLY A 150 -20.61 -12.53 7.14
CA GLY A 150 -21.77 -13.35 6.84
C GLY A 150 -22.10 -13.34 5.34
N LYS A 151 -22.88 -14.32 4.88
CA LYS A 151 -23.42 -14.27 3.52
C LYS A 151 -24.40 -13.08 3.37
N PRO A 152 -24.40 -12.35 2.25
CA PRO A 152 -25.23 -11.16 2.07
C PRO A 152 -26.72 -11.35 2.40
N GLU A 153 -27.28 -12.52 2.07
CA GLU A 153 -28.66 -12.92 2.33
C GLU A 153 -28.98 -13.07 3.82
N GLN A 154 -28.00 -13.45 4.65
CA GLN A 154 -28.14 -13.63 6.10
C GLN A 154 -27.76 -12.38 6.90
N ALA A 155 -27.27 -11.34 6.22
CA ALA A 155 -26.65 -10.21 6.87
C ALA A 155 -27.58 -9.42 7.81
N THR A 156 -28.88 -9.38 7.50
CA THR A 156 -29.87 -8.66 8.33
C THR A 156 -30.11 -9.36 9.66
N GLU A 157 -30.17 -10.69 9.68
CA GLU A 157 -30.33 -11.48 10.91
C GLU A 157 -29.05 -11.42 11.74
N ALA A 158 -27.89 -11.61 11.10
CA ALA A 158 -26.58 -11.56 11.76
C ALA A 158 -26.25 -10.17 12.35
N ALA A 159 -26.79 -9.10 11.77
CA ALA A 159 -26.55 -7.72 12.19
C ALA A 159 -27.03 -7.41 13.63
N ASN A 160 -28.00 -8.16 14.17
CA ASN A 160 -28.57 -7.86 15.48
C ASN A 160 -27.62 -8.20 16.65
N LYS A 161 -26.57 -9.00 16.42
CA LYS A 161 -25.65 -9.44 17.47
C LYS A 161 -24.68 -8.36 17.97
N TYR A 162 -24.48 -7.27 17.23
CA TYR A 162 -23.45 -6.26 17.54
C TYR A 162 -23.90 -5.16 18.50
N GLY A 163 -25.22 -4.98 18.64
CA GLY A 163 -25.81 -3.83 19.34
C GLY A 163 -25.61 -2.50 18.59
N LYS A 164 -26.14 -1.42 19.17
CA LYS A 164 -26.05 -0.07 18.61
C LYS A 164 -24.76 0.64 19.04
N TYR A 165 -24.13 1.36 18.13
CA TYR A 165 -22.95 2.20 18.38
C TYR A 165 -23.30 3.68 18.27
N ASP A 166 -22.55 4.53 18.95
CA ASP A 166 -22.68 5.98 18.82
C ASP A 166 -21.92 6.50 17.60
N LEU A 167 -20.74 5.93 17.35
CA LEU A 167 -19.89 6.27 16.22
C LEU A 167 -19.36 5.00 15.55
N ALA A 168 -19.44 4.93 14.23
CA ALA A 168 -18.78 3.93 13.42
C ALA A 168 -17.89 4.57 12.36
N ILE A 169 -16.63 4.17 12.27
CA ILE A 169 -15.65 4.72 11.32
C ILE A 169 -15.23 3.61 10.36
N SER A 170 -15.34 3.88 9.06
CA SER A 170 -14.78 3.04 8.00
C SER A 170 -13.47 3.67 7.54
N CYS A 171 -12.37 2.95 7.74
CA CYS A 171 -11.04 3.33 7.29
C CYS A 171 -10.71 2.56 6.02
N ASP A 172 -10.04 3.20 5.06
CA ASP A 172 -9.48 2.60 3.85
C ASP A 172 -10.44 1.58 3.20
N CYS A 173 -11.55 2.12 2.71
CA CYS A 173 -12.66 1.30 2.21
C CYS A 173 -13.40 2.12 1.17
N SER A 174 -13.03 1.91 -0.10
CA SER A 174 -13.56 2.67 -1.23
C SER A 174 -15.08 2.56 -1.38
N GLU A 175 -15.65 1.37 -1.22
CA GLU A 175 -17.08 1.15 -1.46
C GLU A 175 -17.73 0.28 -0.40
N THR A 176 -19.02 0.49 -0.17
CA THR A 176 -19.81 -0.30 0.79
C THR A 176 -19.81 -1.81 0.53
N LYS A 177 -19.54 -2.24 -0.72
CA LYS A 177 -19.40 -3.66 -1.08
C LYS A 177 -18.16 -4.33 -0.48
N LEU A 178 -17.15 -3.53 -0.13
CA LEU A 178 -15.94 -4.00 0.52
C LEU A 178 -16.10 -4.13 2.04
N MET A 179 -17.21 -3.63 2.61
CA MET A 179 -17.55 -3.84 4.02
C MET A 179 -18.25 -5.18 4.23
N ALA A 180 -18.04 -5.82 5.37
CA ALA A 180 -18.78 -7.04 5.70
C ALA A 180 -20.28 -6.70 5.75
N PRO A 181 -21.15 -7.40 4.99
CA PRO A 181 -22.55 -7.00 4.84
C PRO A 181 -23.30 -6.88 6.17
N ASP A 182 -23.03 -7.77 7.12
CA ASP A 182 -23.68 -7.81 8.42
C ASP A 182 -23.12 -6.75 9.39
N TYR A 183 -21.82 -6.44 9.32
CA TYR A 183 -21.25 -5.27 10.00
C TYR A 183 -21.82 -3.96 9.44
N ARG A 184 -21.87 -3.82 8.11
CA ARG A 184 -22.42 -2.62 7.47
C ARG A 184 -23.87 -2.37 7.91
N LYS A 185 -24.73 -3.39 7.85
CA LYS A 185 -26.14 -3.29 8.24
C LYS A 185 -26.34 -3.18 9.75
N GLY A 186 -25.51 -3.84 10.56
CA GLY A 186 -25.68 -3.96 12.01
C GLY A 186 -24.99 -2.89 12.84
N VAL A 187 -23.86 -2.39 12.36
CA VAL A 187 -23.01 -1.43 13.07
C VAL A 187 -22.96 -0.11 12.31
N PHE A 188 -22.37 -0.09 11.12
CA PHE A 188 -22.05 1.15 10.43
C PHE A 188 -23.28 2.01 10.06
N ASN A 189 -24.33 1.38 9.51
CA ASN A 189 -25.54 2.08 9.12
C ASN A 189 -26.43 2.48 10.31
N LYS A 190 -26.38 1.70 11.40
CA LYS A 190 -27.20 1.90 12.61
C LYS A 190 -26.55 2.83 13.62
N ALA A 191 -25.27 3.15 13.47
CA ALA A 191 -24.58 4.09 14.34
C ALA A 191 -25.22 5.49 14.27
N ASN A 192 -25.23 6.23 15.39
CA ASN A 192 -25.76 7.59 15.42
C ASN A 192 -24.98 8.49 14.45
N TYR A 193 -23.65 8.38 14.51
CA TYR A 193 -22.70 9.01 13.60
C TYR A 193 -21.92 7.95 12.83
N ASN A 194 -21.57 8.24 11.57
CA ASN A 194 -20.63 7.42 10.84
C ASN A 194 -19.69 8.23 9.94
N PHE A 195 -18.43 7.81 9.90
CA PHE A 195 -17.36 8.45 9.15
C PHE A 195 -16.77 7.50 8.12
N LYS A 196 -16.29 8.06 7.02
CA LYS A 196 -15.39 7.41 6.06
C LYS A 196 -14.09 8.19 6.04
N ILE A 197 -12.96 7.49 6.14
CA ILE A 197 -11.60 7.99 5.94
C ILE A 197 -10.97 7.10 4.87
N ASP A 198 -10.57 7.67 3.75
CA ASP A 198 -10.15 6.90 2.58
C ASP A 198 -9.25 7.73 1.66
N HIS A 199 -8.38 7.08 0.91
CA HIS A 199 -7.49 7.73 -0.06
C HIS A 199 -7.75 7.28 -1.51
N HIS A 200 -8.69 6.37 -1.71
CA HIS A 200 -9.05 5.92 -3.04
C HIS A 200 -9.66 7.06 -3.88
N PRO A 201 -9.31 7.15 -5.19
CA PRO A 201 -9.81 8.20 -6.06
C PRO A 201 -11.33 8.39 -5.98
N TYR A 202 -11.75 9.63 -5.83
CA TYR A 202 -13.16 9.97 -5.86
C TYR A 202 -13.73 9.67 -7.25
N LYS A 203 -14.78 8.84 -7.29
CA LYS A 203 -15.52 8.55 -8.52
C LYS A 203 -16.97 8.88 -8.28
N GLU A 204 -17.49 9.82 -9.06
CA GLU A 204 -18.92 10.06 -9.23
C GLU A 204 -19.27 9.80 -10.69
N GLU A 205 -19.48 8.52 -11.00
CA GLU A 205 -19.72 8.08 -12.38
C GLU A 205 -21.14 7.53 -12.49
N PHE A 206 -21.92 8.03 -13.45
CA PHE A 206 -23.18 7.41 -13.82
C PHE A 206 -22.89 6.10 -14.55
N ASN A 207 -23.36 5.00 -13.99
CA ASN A 207 -23.25 3.71 -14.63
C ASN A 207 -24.54 3.41 -15.38
N GLU A 208 -24.51 3.59 -16.70
CA GLU A 208 -25.63 3.37 -17.61
C GLU A 208 -26.21 1.96 -17.48
N LYS A 209 -25.36 0.94 -17.34
CA LYS A 209 -25.76 -0.48 -17.22
C LYS A 209 -26.63 -0.74 -15.99
N TYR A 210 -26.40 -0.03 -14.90
CA TYR A 210 -27.14 -0.21 -13.65
C TYR A 210 -28.11 0.95 -13.34
N GLY A 211 -28.20 1.95 -14.23
CA GLY A 211 -29.03 3.14 -14.04
C GLY A 211 -28.76 3.87 -12.72
N LYS A 212 -27.51 3.88 -12.25
CA LYS A 212 -27.15 4.44 -10.93
C LYS A 212 -25.81 5.16 -10.94
N VAL A 213 -25.72 6.22 -10.13
CA VAL A 213 -24.45 6.88 -9.82
C VAL A 213 -23.66 6.02 -8.84
N PHE A 214 -22.44 5.63 -9.21
CA PHE A 214 -21.48 5.10 -8.27
C PHE A 214 -20.78 6.28 -7.62
N ASN A 215 -21.00 6.45 -6.31
CA ASN A 215 -20.37 7.46 -5.48
C ASN A 215 -19.81 6.76 -4.23
N ASN A 216 -18.53 6.98 -3.93
CA ASN A 216 -17.85 6.40 -2.77
C ASN A 216 -18.06 7.18 -1.46
N ARG A 217 -18.86 8.25 -1.44
CA ARG A 217 -19.30 8.99 -0.23
C ARG A 217 -20.49 8.31 0.46
N PHE A 218 -20.23 7.17 1.07
CA PHE A 218 -21.30 6.38 1.69
C PHE A 218 -21.57 6.68 3.17
N ALA A 219 -20.71 7.45 3.84
CA ALA A 219 -20.96 7.85 5.22
C ALA A 219 -21.97 9.02 5.27
N ARG A 220 -22.91 8.96 6.20
CA ARG A 220 -23.97 9.96 6.41
C ARG A 220 -23.45 11.19 7.14
N THR A 221 -22.52 11.05 8.08
CA THR A 221 -22.11 12.17 8.93
C THR A 221 -20.93 12.97 8.35
N ALA A 222 -19.89 12.28 7.88
CA ALA A 222 -18.74 12.91 7.24
C ALA A 222 -17.97 11.90 6.38
N ASN A 223 -17.52 12.33 5.20
CA ASN A 223 -16.64 11.58 4.32
C ASN A 223 -15.37 12.41 4.15
N LEU A 224 -14.22 11.85 4.53
CA LEU A 224 -12.90 12.41 4.30
C LEU A 224 -12.21 11.50 3.27
N ILE A 225 -12.10 12.01 2.05
CA ILE A 225 -11.48 11.30 0.93
C ILE A 225 -10.37 12.20 0.41
N ASP A 226 -9.13 11.73 0.47
CA ASP A 226 -7.95 12.46 0.00
C ASP A 226 -7.08 11.55 -0.87
N ASP A 227 -7.28 11.66 -2.19
CA ASP A 227 -6.57 10.84 -3.18
C ASP A 227 -5.23 11.43 -3.64
N SER A 228 -4.83 12.54 -3.04
CA SER A 228 -3.47 13.08 -3.19
C SER A 228 -2.46 12.27 -2.38
N LEU A 229 -2.89 11.68 -1.25
CA LEU A 229 -2.06 10.88 -0.36
C LEU A 229 -1.99 9.41 -0.79
N PRO A 230 -0.80 8.79 -0.77
CA PRO A 230 -0.66 7.38 -1.14
C PRO A 230 -1.22 6.41 -0.11
N ALA A 231 -1.52 6.81 1.13
CA ALA A 231 -2.15 5.94 2.13
C ALA A 231 -3.20 6.69 2.99
N ALA A 232 -4.29 6.03 3.35
CA ALA A 232 -5.26 6.57 4.31
C ALA A 232 -4.64 6.76 5.72
N ALA A 233 -3.55 6.06 6.02
CA ALA A 233 -2.80 6.24 7.26
C ALA A 233 -2.19 7.64 7.41
N GLU A 234 -1.86 8.33 6.31
CA GLU A 234 -1.42 9.74 6.33
C GLU A 234 -2.58 10.65 6.72
N ILE A 235 -3.79 10.36 6.26
CA ILE A 235 -5.00 11.08 6.69
C ILE A 235 -5.21 10.89 8.21
N ALA A 236 -4.93 9.70 8.76
CA ALA A 236 -5.02 9.47 10.20
C ALA A 236 -4.01 10.32 11.00
N MET A 237 -2.82 10.63 10.46
CA MET A 237 -1.86 11.52 11.12
C MET A 237 -2.43 12.92 11.34
N GLN A 238 -3.23 13.41 10.39
CA GLN A 238 -3.87 14.73 10.45
C GLN A 238 -4.90 14.87 11.60
N PHE A 239 -5.31 13.78 12.26
CA PHE A 239 -6.19 13.83 13.43
C PHE A 239 -5.45 14.10 14.75
N VAL A 240 -4.12 14.03 14.79
CA VAL A 240 -3.33 14.14 16.03
C VAL A 240 -3.59 15.47 16.74
N GLU A 241 -3.33 16.61 16.09
CA GLU A 241 -3.54 17.93 16.71
C GLU A 241 -5.03 18.25 16.96
N PRO A 242 -5.97 17.99 16.02
CA PRO A 242 -7.41 18.25 16.25
C PRO A 242 -8.02 17.45 17.41
N LEU A 243 -7.47 16.28 17.71
CA LEU A 243 -7.84 15.49 18.88
C LEU A 243 -7.18 16.00 20.18
N GLY A 244 -6.30 17.01 20.11
CA GLY A 244 -5.60 17.58 21.25
C GLY A 244 -4.40 16.74 21.70
N LEU A 245 -3.91 15.86 20.83
CA LEU A 245 -2.76 15.01 21.11
C LEU A 245 -1.46 15.68 20.66
N LYS A 246 -0.35 15.26 21.27
CA LYS A 246 0.99 15.72 20.90
C LYS A 246 1.79 14.55 20.32
N PRO A 247 2.49 14.74 19.19
CA PRO A 247 3.25 13.68 18.52
C PRO A 247 4.20 12.90 19.44
N GLU A 248 4.93 13.59 20.29
CA GLU A 248 5.91 13.02 21.23
C GLU A 248 5.28 12.10 22.28
N ASN A 249 3.98 12.27 22.55
CA ASN A 249 3.23 11.50 23.54
C ASN A 249 2.34 10.44 22.91
N LEU A 250 2.33 10.30 21.58
CA LEU A 250 1.51 9.29 20.92
C LEU A 250 1.93 7.89 21.36
N ARG A 251 0.92 7.05 21.62
CA ARG A 251 1.12 5.62 21.87
C ARG A 251 1.91 4.96 20.75
N LYS A 252 2.70 3.94 21.09
CA LYS A 252 3.49 3.17 20.11
C LYS A 252 2.59 2.57 19.04
N GLU A 253 1.46 2.00 19.45
CA GLU A 253 0.48 1.36 18.57
C GLU A 253 -0.09 2.34 17.54
N ALA A 254 -0.35 3.60 17.91
CA ALA A 254 -0.83 4.60 16.97
C ALA A 254 0.21 4.95 15.91
N LYS A 255 1.45 5.23 16.34
CA LYS A 255 2.56 5.62 15.45
C LYS A 255 2.97 4.48 14.53
N ASP A 256 3.11 3.28 15.07
CA ASP A 256 3.44 2.08 14.30
C ASP A 256 2.34 1.76 13.30
N ALA A 257 1.05 1.92 13.67
CA ALA A 257 -0.06 1.69 12.75
C ALA A 257 -0.06 2.69 11.59
N MET A 258 0.16 3.99 11.85
CA MET A 258 0.31 5.00 10.79
C MET A 258 1.47 4.65 9.86
N TYR A 259 2.64 4.36 10.43
CA TYR A 259 3.82 3.99 9.64
C TYR A 259 3.61 2.71 8.84
N THR A 260 2.87 1.75 9.38
CA THR A 260 2.55 0.48 8.71
C THR A 260 1.76 0.75 7.44
N GLY A 261 0.68 1.54 7.51
CA GLY A 261 -0.14 1.82 6.33
C GLY A 261 0.64 2.55 5.25
N MET A 262 1.38 3.59 5.64
CA MET A 262 2.31 4.28 4.73
C MET A 262 3.32 3.33 4.08
N LEU A 263 3.96 2.48 4.87
CA LEU A 263 4.98 1.56 4.40
C LEU A 263 4.41 0.56 3.39
N THR A 264 3.23 0.00 3.65
CA THR A 264 2.65 -1.03 2.79
C THR A 264 2.09 -0.45 1.49
N ASP A 265 1.36 0.67 1.56
CA ASP A 265 0.65 1.18 0.39
C ASP A 265 1.56 1.91 -0.61
N THR A 266 2.66 2.46 -0.09
CA THR A 266 3.73 3.01 -0.94
C THR A 266 4.69 1.94 -1.46
N GLY A 267 4.51 0.65 -1.12
CA GLY A 267 5.43 -0.42 -1.52
C GLY A 267 6.85 -0.19 -1.00
N CYS A 268 6.99 0.10 0.30
CA CYS A 268 8.23 0.57 0.93
C CYS A 268 8.76 1.88 0.31
N PHE A 269 7.88 2.86 0.16
CA PHE A 269 8.15 4.19 -0.41
C PHE A 269 8.54 4.20 -1.90
N LYS A 270 8.45 3.04 -2.58
CA LYS A 270 8.70 2.91 -4.03
C LYS A 270 7.70 3.71 -4.86
N TYR A 271 6.46 3.76 -4.41
CA TYR A 271 5.32 4.37 -5.12
C TYR A 271 4.86 5.70 -4.48
N ALA A 272 5.64 6.25 -3.55
CA ALA A 272 5.39 7.59 -3.02
C ALA A 272 5.51 8.62 -4.17
N LYS A 273 4.50 9.47 -4.33
CA LYS A 273 4.43 10.44 -5.44
C LYS A 273 5.11 11.77 -5.08
N ASP A 274 5.02 12.16 -3.81
CA ASP A 274 5.40 13.48 -3.32
C ASP A 274 6.30 13.39 -2.07
N ALA A 275 7.01 14.48 -1.78
CA ALA A 275 7.92 14.56 -0.65
C ALA A 275 7.22 14.41 0.70
N ILE A 276 5.95 14.83 0.79
CA ILE A 276 5.17 14.84 2.04
C ILE A 276 5.13 13.47 2.73
N THR A 277 5.01 12.39 1.95
CA THR A 277 5.00 11.03 2.49
C THR A 277 6.32 10.64 3.18
N PHE A 278 7.46 11.12 2.66
CA PHE A 278 8.75 10.92 3.32
C PHE A 278 8.91 11.80 4.55
N GLU A 279 8.35 13.00 4.51
CA GLU A 279 8.33 13.93 5.65
C GLU A 279 7.50 13.37 6.81
N ASP A 280 6.31 12.86 6.52
CA ASP A 280 5.42 12.20 7.47
C ASP A 280 6.08 10.94 8.08
N ALA A 281 6.76 10.14 7.26
CA ALA A 281 7.52 9.01 7.74
C ALA A 281 8.66 9.44 8.68
N ALA A 282 9.36 10.54 8.35
CA ALA A 282 10.40 11.11 9.20
C ALA A 282 9.84 11.66 10.51
N LEU A 283 8.65 12.26 10.50
CA LEU A 283 7.95 12.71 11.69
C LEU A 283 7.57 11.54 12.61
N LEU A 284 7.03 10.45 12.06
CA LEU A 284 6.72 9.23 12.81
C LEU A 284 7.97 8.61 13.43
N MET A 285 9.08 8.56 12.68
CA MET A 285 10.37 8.08 13.20
C MET A 285 10.90 8.98 14.33
N LYS A 286 10.81 10.32 14.20
CA LYS A 286 11.14 11.26 15.28
C LYS A 286 10.24 11.05 16.50
N ALA A 287 8.98 10.68 16.30
CA ALA A 287 8.05 10.36 17.37
C ALA A 287 8.31 8.96 17.98
N GLY A 288 9.26 8.19 17.47
CA GLY A 288 9.77 6.96 18.08
C GLY A 288 9.45 5.66 17.34
N VAL A 289 8.95 5.71 16.10
CA VAL A 289 8.79 4.51 15.27
C VAL A 289 10.15 3.88 14.97
N GLN A 290 10.26 2.58 15.25
CA GLN A 290 11.42 1.78 14.89
C GLN A 290 11.18 1.15 13.50
N ASN A 291 11.57 1.87 12.44
CA ASN A 291 11.25 1.50 11.06
C ASN A 291 11.59 0.04 10.71
N ARG A 292 12.75 -0.47 11.16
CA ARG A 292 13.19 -1.84 10.90
C ARG A 292 12.26 -2.86 11.55
N GLU A 293 11.78 -2.60 12.76
CA GLU A 293 10.84 -3.50 13.45
C GLU A 293 9.49 -3.52 12.76
N VAL A 294 8.94 -2.34 12.44
CA VAL A 294 7.67 -2.25 11.71
C VAL A 294 7.76 -2.93 10.35
N ASN A 295 8.87 -2.73 9.61
CA ASN A 295 9.08 -3.39 8.32
C ASN A 295 9.16 -4.92 8.46
N LEU A 296 9.91 -5.43 9.45
CA LEU A 296 10.00 -6.87 9.69
C LEU A 296 8.65 -7.48 10.10
N ASN A 297 7.83 -6.76 10.86
CA ASN A 297 6.52 -7.23 11.26
C ASN A 297 5.50 -7.18 10.10
N ALA A 298 5.44 -6.07 9.36
CA ALA A 298 4.45 -5.88 8.30
C ALA A 298 4.77 -6.69 7.03
N LEU A 299 6.03 -6.74 6.61
CA LEU A 299 6.45 -7.25 5.31
C LEU A 299 7.51 -8.36 5.39
N GLY A 300 8.17 -8.50 6.53
CA GLY A 300 9.21 -9.48 6.78
C GLY A 300 8.71 -10.73 7.49
N ASN A 301 9.62 -11.35 8.27
CA ASN A 301 9.34 -12.53 9.10
C ASN A 301 8.57 -13.66 8.39
N THR A 302 8.80 -13.80 7.08
CA THR A 302 8.05 -14.72 6.23
C THR A 302 8.22 -16.16 6.72
N PRO A 303 7.13 -16.86 7.11
CA PRO A 303 7.21 -18.25 7.52
C PRO A 303 7.76 -19.13 6.40
N LYS A 304 8.52 -20.17 6.75
CA LYS A 304 9.13 -21.08 5.76
C LYS A 304 8.11 -21.68 4.78
N VAL A 305 6.93 -22.05 5.27
CA VAL A 305 5.84 -22.60 4.43
C VAL A 305 5.30 -21.56 3.43
N VAL A 306 5.22 -20.30 3.84
CA VAL A 306 4.79 -19.18 2.98
C VAL A 306 5.86 -18.87 1.94
N LEU A 307 7.13 -18.83 2.34
CA LEU A 307 8.26 -18.64 1.43
C LEU A 307 8.35 -19.78 0.40
N ALA A 308 8.06 -21.02 0.79
CA ALA A 308 8.01 -22.15 -0.14
C ALA A 308 6.91 -22.00 -1.19
N ALA A 309 5.74 -21.47 -0.81
CA ALA A 309 4.67 -21.16 -1.76
C ALA A 309 5.05 -20.02 -2.72
N GLU A 310 5.73 -18.98 -2.23
CA GLU A 310 6.26 -17.91 -3.08
C GLU A 310 7.29 -18.45 -4.08
N LYS A 311 8.26 -19.24 -3.60
CA LYS A 311 9.28 -19.88 -4.46
C LYS A 311 8.64 -20.66 -5.59
N LEU A 312 7.63 -21.48 -5.27
CA LEU A 312 6.94 -22.28 -6.27
C LEU A 312 6.23 -21.42 -7.32
N ALA A 313 5.62 -20.31 -6.91
CA ALA A 313 5.03 -19.37 -7.87
C ALA A 313 6.09 -18.67 -8.75
N LEU A 314 7.26 -18.36 -8.20
CA LEU A 314 8.40 -17.82 -8.96
C LEU A 314 8.93 -18.84 -9.99
N ASP A 315 9.05 -20.12 -9.61
CA ASP A 315 9.53 -21.20 -10.48
C ASP A 315 8.57 -21.46 -11.68
N LYS A 316 7.31 -21.03 -11.58
CA LYS A 316 6.26 -21.23 -12.60
C LYS A 316 6.08 -20.02 -13.53
N ILE A 317 6.91 -18.98 -13.40
CA ILE A 317 6.88 -17.82 -14.29
C ILE A 317 7.25 -18.25 -15.71
N GLN A 318 6.43 -17.85 -16.67
CA GLN A 318 6.59 -18.01 -18.10
C GLN A 318 6.62 -16.64 -18.77
N TYR A 319 7.19 -16.60 -19.97
CA TYR A 319 7.33 -15.38 -20.77
C TYR A 319 6.71 -15.58 -22.15
N SER A 320 6.25 -14.50 -22.76
CA SER A 320 5.92 -14.51 -24.19
C SER A 320 7.19 -14.51 -25.06
N ASP A 321 7.02 -14.80 -26.35
CA ASP A 321 8.13 -14.81 -27.31
C ASP A 321 8.82 -13.44 -27.42
N SER A 322 8.09 -12.34 -27.16
CA SER A 322 8.63 -10.98 -27.15
C SER A 322 9.42 -10.65 -25.87
N GLY A 323 9.25 -11.45 -24.81
CA GLY A 323 9.75 -11.17 -23.46
C GLY A 323 9.02 -10.04 -22.73
N LYS A 324 8.06 -9.35 -23.37
CA LYS A 324 7.35 -8.19 -22.79
C LYS A 324 6.17 -8.58 -21.91
N VAL A 325 5.70 -9.82 -21.99
CA VAL A 325 4.64 -10.36 -21.15
C VAL A 325 5.21 -11.48 -20.29
N ALA A 326 5.02 -11.40 -18.97
CA ALA A 326 5.34 -12.46 -18.04
C ALA A 326 4.08 -12.93 -17.30
N TYR A 327 3.96 -14.23 -17.03
CA TYR A 327 2.77 -14.77 -16.38
C TYR A 327 3.02 -16.07 -15.66
N PHE A 328 2.08 -16.46 -14.78
CA PHE A 328 2.03 -17.82 -14.26
C PHE A 328 0.57 -18.25 -14.03
N ILE A 329 0.35 -19.57 -14.09
CA ILE A 329 -0.95 -20.19 -13.82
C ILE A 329 -0.88 -20.84 -12.44
N GLU A 330 -1.91 -20.62 -11.61
CA GLU A 330 -2.07 -21.31 -10.33
C GLU A 330 -2.48 -22.77 -10.56
N ASP A 331 -1.49 -23.61 -10.82
CA ASP A 331 -1.63 -25.05 -11.05
C ASP A 331 -1.89 -25.85 -9.75
N ALA A 332 -1.88 -27.18 -9.87
CA ALA A 332 -2.09 -28.08 -8.74
C ALA A 332 -1.02 -27.92 -7.65
N ASP A 333 0.23 -27.64 -8.00
CA ASP A 333 1.33 -27.49 -7.05
C ASP A 333 1.16 -26.21 -6.24
N ILE A 334 0.87 -25.08 -6.89
CA ILE A 334 0.63 -23.79 -6.20
C ILE A 334 -0.60 -23.91 -5.30
N LYS A 335 -1.67 -24.59 -5.75
CA LYS A 335 -2.85 -24.87 -4.93
C LYS A 335 -2.50 -25.72 -3.70
N ALA A 336 -1.66 -26.74 -3.86
CA ALA A 336 -1.18 -27.57 -2.76
C ALA A 336 -0.32 -26.77 -1.75
N ALA A 337 0.57 -25.90 -2.23
CA ALA A 337 1.39 -25.03 -1.37
C ALA A 337 0.52 -24.05 -0.56
N LYS A 338 -0.51 -23.44 -1.16
CA LYS A 338 -1.49 -22.61 -0.42
C LYS A 338 -2.26 -23.42 0.64
N LYS A 339 -2.59 -24.69 0.33
CA LYS A 339 -3.24 -25.59 1.29
C LYS A 339 -2.31 -25.92 2.46
N ALA A 340 -1.01 -26.14 2.20
CA ALA A 340 0.00 -26.33 3.24
C ALA A 340 0.11 -25.09 4.15
N CYS A 341 0.18 -23.90 3.56
CA CYS A 341 0.14 -22.64 4.32
C CYS A 341 -1.12 -22.58 5.20
N LYS A 342 -2.30 -22.91 4.68
CA LYS A 342 -3.54 -22.95 5.46
C LYS A 342 -3.46 -23.96 6.63
N ALA A 343 -2.90 -25.15 6.42
CA ALA A 343 -2.79 -26.18 7.44
C ALA A 343 -1.91 -25.75 8.63
N GLU A 344 -0.86 -24.97 8.37
CA GLU A 344 -0.01 -24.39 9.42
C GLU A 344 -0.55 -23.08 10.00
N GLY A 345 -1.74 -22.66 9.57
CA GLY A 345 -2.31 -21.39 9.97
C GLY A 345 -1.51 -20.23 9.40
N TYR A 346 -1.39 -20.17 8.07
CA TYR A 346 -0.88 -19.04 7.27
C TYR A 346 -1.68 -18.91 5.97
N ALA A 347 -3.00 -19.14 6.04
CA ALA A 347 -3.87 -19.26 4.88
C ALA A 347 -3.91 -17.99 4.01
N GLN A 348 -3.88 -16.81 4.65
CA GLN A 348 -3.95 -15.53 3.97
C GLN A 348 -2.56 -15.13 3.47
N GLU A 349 -1.55 -15.27 4.32
CA GLU A 349 -0.15 -15.00 4.02
C GLU A 349 0.34 -15.85 2.82
N GLY A 350 -0.05 -17.12 2.74
CA GLY A 350 0.26 -17.98 1.58
C GLY A 350 -0.46 -17.56 0.29
N LYS A 351 -1.68 -17.01 0.38
CA LYS A 351 -2.37 -16.44 -0.79
C LYS A 351 -1.70 -15.15 -1.24
N ASP A 352 -1.34 -14.29 -0.30
CA ASP A 352 -0.72 -12.99 -0.55
C ASP A 352 0.69 -13.16 -1.10
N ALA A 353 1.49 -14.11 -0.61
CA ALA A 353 2.80 -14.43 -1.16
C ALA A 353 2.72 -14.79 -2.66
N VAL A 354 1.79 -15.67 -3.06
CA VAL A 354 1.57 -16.01 -4.47
C VAL A 354 1.01 -14.82 -5.26
N LYS A 355 0.10 -14.03 -4.68
CA LYS A 355 -0.43 -12.81 -5.30
C LYS A 355 0.68 -11.79 -5.55
N ASN A 356 1.61 -11.63 -4.62
CA ASN A 356 2.70 -10.65 -4.67
C ASN A 356 3.71 -10.97 -5.76
N VAL A 357 3.88 -12.25 -6.15
CA VAL A 357 4.66 -12.61 -7.35
C VAL A 357 4.12 -11.89 -8.59
N CYS A 358 2.80 -11.80 -8.76
CA CYS A 358 2.20 -11.06 -9.88
C CYS A 358 2.56 -9.57 -9.88
N GLY A 359 2.68 -8.96 -8.69
CA GLY A 359 3.10 -7.56 -8.55
C GLY A 359 4.55 -7.31 -8.97
N ARG A 360 5.41 -8.33 -8.86
CA ARG A 360 6.83 -8.26 -9.23
C ARG A 360 7.08 -8.47 -10.72
N LEU A 361 6.12 -9.06 -11.45
CA LEU A 361 6.31 -9.38 -12.87
C LEU A 361 6.67 -8.16 -13.74
N PRO A 362 6.01 -6.99 -13.62
CA PRO A 362 6.41 -5.81 -14.40
C PRO A 362 7.72 -5.15 -13.92
N GLU A 363 8.29 -5.60 -12.79
CA GLU A 363 9.61 -5.18 -12.33
C GLU A 363 10.74 -5.99 -12.98
N LEU A 364 10.41 -7.10 -13.66
CA LEU A 364 11.39 -7.91 -14.39
C LEU A 364 11.89 -7.16 -15.63
N GLU A 365 13.18 -7.30 -15.94
CA GLU A 365 13.80 -6.67 -17.09
C GLU A 365 13.03 -7.00 -18.39
N GLY A 366 12.73 -5.97 -19.19
CA GLY A 366 12.01 -6.12 -20.46
C GLY A 366 10.48 -6.35 -20.35
N VAL A 367 9.95 -6.74 -19.19
CA VAL A 367 8.52 -7.03 -19.01
C VAL A 367 7.70 -5.74 -18.86
N GLU A 368 6.72 -5.53 -19.73
CA GLU A 368 5.76 -4.41 -19.65
C GLU A 368 4.44 -4.80 -18.98
N VAL A 369 4.02 -6.05 -19.14
CA VAL A 369 2.76 -6.58 -18.61
C VAL A 369 3.01 -7.90 -17.89
N GLY A 370 2.47 -8.03 -16.68
CA GLY A 370 2.57 -9.20 -15.84
C GLY A 370 1.20 -9.69 -15.38
N PHE A 371 0.89 -10.98 -15.44
CA PHE A 371 -0.38 -11.47 -14.88
C PHE A 371 -0.31 -12.84 -14.23
N LYS A 372 -1.21 -13.08 -13.28
CA LYS A 372 -1.46 -14.42 -12.73
C LYS A 372 -2.85 -14.90 -13.12
N VAL A 373 -2.99 -16.22 -13.24
CA VAL A 373 -4.26 -16.86 -13.61
C VAL A 373 -4.67 -17.86 -12.54
N ALA A 374 -5.90 -17.75 -12.05
CA ALA A 374 -6.52 -18.74 -11.17
C ALA A 374 -7.81 -19.25 -11.79
N GLU A 375 -8.15 -20.52 -11.59
CA GLU A 375 -9.45 -21.03 -12.03
C GLU A 375 -10.55 -20.67 -11.03
N PHE A 376 -11.65 -20.10 -11.52
CA PHE A 376 -12.80 -19.76 -10.71
C PHE A 376 -14.10 -19.95 -11.50
N GLY A 377 -15.02 -20.77 -10.99
CA GLY A 377 -16.35 -20.92 -11.58
C GLY A 377 -16.38 -21.34 -13.05
N GLY A 378 -15.41 -22.14 -13.50
CA GLY A 378 -15.28 -22.54 -14.92
C GLY A 378 -14.64 -21.48 -15.84
N ALA A 379 -14.20 -20.36 -15.29
CA ALA A 379 -13.46 -19.31 -15.99
C ALA A 379 -11.98 -19.25 -15.54
N ALA A 380 -11.14 -18.67 -16.39
CA ALA A 380 -9.83 -18.18 -16.01
C ALA A 380 -10.00 -16.79 -15.38
N ALA A 381 -9.62 -16.62 -14.12
CA ALA A 381 -9.60 -15.34 -13.42
C ALA A 381 -8.19 -14.74 -13.48
N ILE A 382 -8.08 -13.59 -14.13
CA ILE A 382 -6.82 -12.92 -14.42
C ILE A 382 -6.66 -11.78 -13.41
N SER A 383 -5.52 -11.72 -12.73
CA SER A 383 -5.05 -10.49 -12.09
C SER A 383 -3.85 -9.99 -12.87
N ILE A 384 -3.96 -8.79 -13.44
CA ILE A 384 -2.99 -8.22 -14.37
C ILE A 384 -2.36 -6.96 -13.77
N ARG A 385 -1.09 -6.76 -14.04
CA ARG A 385 -0.24 -5.66 -13.61
C ARG A 385 0.58 -5.18 -14.80
N SER A 386 1.00 -3.93 -14.78
CA SER A 386 1.88 -3.40 -15.82
C SER A 386 2.86 -2.37 -15.26
N ARG A 387 3.94 -2.16 -16.00
CA ARG A 387 4.92 -1.12 -15.72
C ARG A 387 4.36 0.25 -16.12
N SER A 388 3.89 0.35 -17.36
CA SER A 388 3.45 1.62 -17.96
C SER A 388 2.21 1.49 -18.86
N HIS A 389 1.82 0.27 -19.22
CA HIS A 389 0.72 -0.03 -20.12
C HIS A 389 -0.64 0.07 -19.39
N ASP A 390 -1.68 0.61 -20.03
CA ASP A 390 -3.00 0.70 -19.40
C ASP A 390 -3.74 -0.64 -19.47
N VAL A 391 -3.65 -1.43 -18.39
CA VAL A 391 -4.30 -2.75 -18.31
C VAL A 391 -5.77 -2.65 -17.91
N SER A 392 -6.29 -1.45 -17.63
CA SER A 392 -7.72 -1.28 -17.36
C SER A 392 -8.56 -1.41 -18.63
N GLU A 393 -8.00 -1.03 -19.78
CA GLU A 393 -8.67 -1.12 -21.08
C GLU A 393 -8.92 -2.57 -21.50
N ILE A 394 -7.90 -3.43 -21.41
CA ILE A 394 -8.09 -4.87 -21.67
C ILE A 394 -9.06 -5.51 -20.66
N ALA A 395 -9.01 -5.10 -19.39
CA ALA A 395 -9.94 -5.62 -18.39
C ALA A 395 -11.40 -5.27 -18.72
N LYS A 396 -11.67 -4.05 -19.21
CA LYS A 396 -13.02 -3.62 -19.64
C LYS A 396 -13.56 -4.47 -20.79
N LYS A 397 -12.73 -4.87 -21.75
CA LYS A 397 -13.14 -5.78 -22.85
C LYS A 397 -13.74 -7.09 -22.33
N TYR A 398 -13.20 -7.60 -21.22
CA TYR A 398 -13.66 -8.81 -20.55
C TYR A 398 -14.64 -8.54 -19.40
N ASN A 399 -15.31 -7.37 -19.40
CA ASN A 399 -16.27 -6.96 -18.37
C ASN A 399 -15.68 -7.02 -16.94
N GLY A 400 -14.36 -6.83 -16.82
CA GLY A 400 -13.65 -6.60 -15.57
C GLY A 400 -13.40 -5.11 -15.33
N GLY A 401 -12.37 -4.80 -14.57
CA GLY A 401 -11.98 -3.42 -14.28
C GLY A 401 -10.76 -3.30 -13.38
N GLY A 402 -10.38 -2.06 -13.10
CA GLY A 402 -9.24 -1.73 -12.26
C GLY A 402 -8.65 -0.37 -12.59
N HIS A 403 -7.39 -0.18 -12.16
CA HIS A 403 -6.57 0.99 -12.45
C HIS A 403 -5.66 0.74 -13.66
N LYS A 404 -5.10 1.84 -14.19
CA LYS A 404 -4.16 1.84 -15.31
C LYS A 404 -3.07 0.76 -15.19
N ASN A 405 -2.46 0.60 -14.01
CA ASN A 405 -1.36 -0.35 -13.81
C ASN A 405 -1.76 -1.65 -13.10
N ALA A 406 -3.03 -1.82 -12.74
CA ALA A 406 -3.50 -2.97 -11.97
C ALA A 406 -5.00 -3.20 -12.20
N ALA A 407 -5.34 -4.31 -12.83
CA ALA A 407 -6.72 -4.68 -13.12
C ALA A 407 -6.99 -6.16 -12.89
N ALA A 408 -8.26 -6.55 -13.00
CA ALA A 408 -8.68 -7.93 -12.96
C ALA A 408 -9.92 -8.16 -13.82
N PHE A 409 -10.02 -9.36 -14.41
CA PHE A 409 -11.14 -9.78 -15.24
C PHE A 409 -11.23 -11.30 -15.28
N GLN A 410 -12.31 -11.83 -15.87
CA GLN A 410 -12.50 -13.27 -16.03
C GLN A 410 -12.78 -13.60 -17.49
N ILE A 411 -12.12 -14.63 -18.01
CA ILE A 411 -12.38 -15.18 -19.34
C ILE A 411 -13.08 -16.54 -19.19
N PRO A 412 -14.35 -16.69 -19.61
CA PRO A 412 -15.01 -17.99 -19.64
C PRO A 412 -14.25 -18.99 -20.53
N LYS A 413 -14.05 -20.21 -20.03
CA LYS A 413 -13.31 -21.23 -20.78
C LYS A 413 -14.06 -21.73 -22.01
N ASN A 414 -15.39 -21.85 -21.95
CA ASN A 414 -16.25 -22.26 -23.07
C ASN A 414 -15.74 -23.53 -23.80
N GLY A 415 -15.33 -24.55 -23.03
CA GLY A 415 -14.79 -25.81 -23.57
C GLY A 415 -13.27 -25.84 -23.78
N ARG A 416 -12.58 -24.69 -23.66
CA ARG A 416 -11.11 -24.59 -23.71
C ARG A 416 -10.46 -24.95 -22.38
N THR A 417 -9.19 -25.31 -22.44
CA THR A 417 -8.28 -25.39 -21.29
C THR A 417 -7.88 -24.00 -20.81
N THR A 418 -7.34 -23.91 -19.59
CA THR A 418 -6.84 -22.64 -19.05
C THR A 418 -5.62 -22.16 -19.84
N GLU A 419 -4.79 -23.10 -20.28
CA GLU A 419 -3.59 -22.89 -21.09
C GLU A 419 -3.93 -22.30 -22.47
N GLU A 420 -4.99 -22.78 -23.12
CA GLU A 420 -5.47 -22.21 -24.39
C GLU A 420 -5.95 -20.77 -24.22
N VAL A 421 -6.74 -20.48 -23.18
CA VAL A 421 -7.20 -19.13 -22.86
C VAL A 421 -6.00 -18.19 -22.60
N VAL A 422 -5.01 -18.67 -21.86
CA VAL A 422 -3.79 -17.90 -21.57
C VAL A 422 -2.98 -17.64 -22.84
N LYS A 423 -2.83 -18.65 -23.71
CA LYS A 423 -2.12 -18.49 -24.98
C LYS A 423 -2.77 -17.45 -25.90
N GLU A 424 -4.10 -17.39 -25.94
CA GLU A 424 -4.82 -16.36 -26.68
C GLU A 424 -4.60 -14.96 -26.06
N LEU A 425 -4.70 -14.85 -24.73
CA LEU A 425 -4.49 -13.57 -24.03
C LEU A 425 -3.06 -13.04 -24.21
N VAL A 426 -2.05 -13.91 -24.14
CA VAL A 426 -0.64 -13.53 -24.37
C VAL A 426 -0.47 -12.97 -25.77
N LYS A 427 -1.07 -13.60 -26.80
CA LYS A 427 -1.03 -13.10 -28.18
C LYS A 427 -1.72 -11.74 -28.33
N GLU A 428 -2.87 -11.54 -27.69
CA GLU A 428 -3.56 -10.24 -27.70
C GLU A 428 -2.68 -9.14 -27.08
N LEU A 429 -2.09 -9.41 -25.92
CA LEU A 429 -1.21 -8.48 -25.22
C LEU A 429 0.07 -8.17 -26.00
N ASP A 430 0.73 -9.18 -26.59
CA ASP A 430 1.91 -8.95 -27.44
C ASP A 430 1.58 -8.08 -28.65
N ALA A 431 0.42 -8.30 -29.29
CA ALA A 431 -0.03 -7.49 -30.42
C ALA A 431 -0.31 -6.04 -29.99
N GLU A 432 -0.98 -5.83 -28.85
CA GLU A 432 -1.24 -4.49 -28.30
C GLU A 432 0.06 -3.75 -27.97
N LEU A 433 1.04 -4.44 -27.38
CA LEU A 433 2.34 -3.86 -27.06
C LEU A 433 3.15 -3.54 -28.32
N ALA A 434 3.16 -4.42 -29.31
CA ALA A 434 3.84 -4.19 -30.59
C ALA A 434 3.25 -3.00 -31.36
N ALA A 435 1.92 -2.85 -31.37
CA ALA A 435 1.24 -1.73 -32.03
C ALA A 435 1.58 -0.38 -31.37
N LYS A 436 1.82 -0.36 -30.05
CA LYS A 436 2.20 0.85 -29.31
C LYS A 436 3.64 1.26 -29.57
N ASP A 437 4.53 0.30 -29.83
CA ASP A 437 5.94 0.54 -30.13
C ASP A 437 6.20 0.87 -31.61
N ALA A 438 5.21 0.70 -32.48
CA ALA A 438 5.32 1.10 -33.87
C ALA A 438 5.50 2.63 -33.97
N PRO A 439 6.46 3.14 -34.78
CA PRO A 439 6.64 4.57 -34.95
C PRO A 439 5.34 5.19 -35.48
N LYS A 440 4.80 6.18 -34.76
CA LYS A 440 3.65 6.95 -35.23
C LYS A 440 3.99 7.53 -36.60
N ALA A 441 3.24 7.15 -37.63
CA ALA A 441 3.38 7.73 -38.95
C ALA A 441 3.32 9.26 -38.83
N ALA A 442 4.35 9.93 -39.35
CA ALA A 442 4.41 11.38 -39.35
C ALA A 442 3.16 11.92 -40.06
N THR A 443 2.34 12.69 -39.33
CA THR A 443 1.22 13.42 -39.91
C THR A 443 1.78 14.29 -41.04
N PRO A 444 1.30 14.20 -42.29
CA PRO A 444 1.78 15.07 -43.34
C PRO A 444 1.46 16.52 -42.94
N LYS A 445 2.51 17.35 -42.84
CA LYS A 445 2.34 18.79 -42.70
C LYS A 445 1.55 19.26 -43.92
N THR A 446 0.35 19.76 -43.69
CA THR A 446 -0.41 20.51 -44.69
C THR A 446 0.41 21.73 -45.08
N GLU A 447 1.03 21.69 -46.26
CA GLU A 447 1.55 22.89 -46.90
C GLU A 447 0.35 23.78 -47.23
N ALA A 448 0.19 24.85 -46.45
CA ALA A 448 -0.66 25.96 -46.82
C ALA A 448 -0.09 26.59 -48.09
N LYS A 449 -0.69 26.28 -49.24
CA LYS A 449 -0.51 27.06 -50.46
C LYS A 449 -1.06 28.46 -50.20
N VAL A 450 -0.14 29.41 -50.04
CA VAL A 450 -0.43 30.83 -50.24
C VAL A 450 -0.52 31.04 -51.74
N ALA A 451 -1.71 31.40 -52.22
CA ALA A 451 -1.96 31.98 -53.53
C ALA A 451 -2.87 33.19 -53.35
#